data_AF-A0A0N4UVP1-F1
#
_entry.id   AF-A0A0N4UVP1-F1
#
_cell.length_a   1.000
_cell.length_b   1.000
_cell.length_c   1.000
_cell.angle_alpha   90.00
_cell.angle_beta   90.00
_cell.angle_gamma   90.00
#
_symmetry.space_group_name_H-M   'P 1'
#
loop_
_entity.id
_entity.type
_entity.pdbx_description
1 polymer ?
#
loop_
_entity_poly.entity_id
_entity_poly.type
_entity_poly.pdbx_seq_one_letter_code
_entity_poly.pdbx_strand_id
1 'polypeptide(L)'
;MATRAVAKYNAERNGIYYMEKEDVKSAKEELGPGYTYVLEILVQESACKTTDMTLQEHEKKNCLTRLDGKKEIVTASVRQKPWENFEEIKIIESKEV
;
A
#
# COMPACT_ATOMS: atom_id res chain seq x y z
N MET A 1 8.22 2.32 3.67
CA MET A 1 7.77 0.98 3.27
C MET A 1 6.26 0.93 3.11
N ALA A 2 5.45 1.05 4.18
CA ALA A 2 3.98 0.96 4.09
C ALA A 2 3.35 1.90 3.04
N THR A 3 3.68 3.19 3.03
CA THR A 3 3.13 4.13 2.03
C THR A 3 3.47 3.73 0.59
N ARG A 4 4.70 3.24 0.33
CA ARG A 4 5.09 2.75 -1.00
C ARG A 4 4.37 1.45 -1.38
N ALA A 5 4.11 0.59 -0.40
CA ALA A 5 3.29 -0.61 -0.60
C ALA A 5 1.84 -0.26 -0.94
N VAL A 6 1.25 0.72 -0.27
CA VAL A 6 -0.10 1.21 -0.62
C VAL A 6 -0.12 1.88 -1.99
N ALA A 7 0.90 2.66 -2.36
CA ALA A 7 1.04 3.19 -3.72
C ALA A 7 1.11 2.09 -4.78
N LYS A 8 1.93 1.06 -4.54
CA LYS A 8 2.02 -0.13 -5.40
C LYS A 8 0.69 -0.86 -5.51
N TYR A 9 -0.02 -1.02 -4.40
CA TYR A 9 -1.36 -1.61 -4.39
C TYR A 9 -2.35 -0.79 -5.21
N ASN A 10 -2.38 0.54 -5.06
CA ASN A 10 -3.21 1.43 -5.88
C ASN A 10 -2.86 1.38 -7.38
N ALA A 11 -1.60 1.13 -7.73
CA ALA A 11 -1.17 0.96 -9.12
C ALA A 11 -1.66 -0.36 -9.76
N GLU A 12 -1.84 -1.40 -8.94
CA GLU A 12 -2.24 -2.75 -9.38
C GLU A 12 -3.75 -2.99 -9.27
N ARG A 13 -4.41 -2.32 -8.33
CA ARG A 13 -5.86 -2.43 -8.09
C ARG A 13 -6.65 -1.67 -9.15
N ASN A 14 -7.73 -2.27 -9.64
CA ASN A 14 -8.71 -1.60 -10.49
C ASN A 14 -9.88 -1.03 -9.65
N GLY A 15 -9.59 0.01 -8.86
CA GLY A 15 -10.54 0.65 -7.94
C GLY A 15 -11.11 1.98 -8.45
N ILE A 16 -12.31 2.36 -8.01
CA ILE A 16 -12.89 3.69 -8.29
C ILE A 16 -12.21 4.77 -7.43
N TYR A 17 -11.92 4.44 -6.18
CA TYR A 17 -11.25 5.32 -5.23
C TYR A 17 -9.85 4.79 -4.94
N TYR A 18 -8.92 5.72 -4.72
CA TYR A 18 -7.62 5.39 -4.18
C TYR A 18 -7.73 4.99 -2.71
N MET A 19 -6.92 4.02 -2.31
CA MET A 19 -6.82 3.55 -0.94
C MET A 19 -5.74 4.34 -0.20
N GLU A 20 -6.04 4.75 1.01
CA GLU A 20 -5.12 5.44 1.90
C GLU A 20 -4.74 4.55 3.08
N LYS A 21 -3.50 4.72 3.54
CA LYS A 21 -3.00 3.97 4.70
C LYS A 21 -3.65 4.49 5.98
N GLU A 22 -4.45 3.67 6.64
CA GLU A 22 -5.00 3.98 7.95
C GLU A 22 -4.03 3.56 9.07
N ASP A 23 -3.57 2.31 9.04
CA ASP A 23 -2.73 1.76 10.10
C ASP A 23 -1.84 0.60 9.60
N VAL A 24 -0.76 0.30 10.32
CA VAL A 24 0.05 -0.90 10.09
C VAL A 24 -0.24 -1.89 11.20
N LYS A 25 -1.00 -2.94 10.88
CA LYS A 25 -1.45 -3.95 11.85
C LYS A 25 -0.33 -4.88 12.28
N SER A 26 0.59 -5.17 11.37
CA SER A 26 1.69 -6.10 11.60
C SER A 26 2.86 -5.76 10.69
N ALA A 27 4.07 -5.94 11.21
CA ALA A 27 5.30 -5.87 10.45
C ALA A 27 6.23 -6.95 10.98
N LYS A 28 6.63 -7.89 10.12
CA LYS A 28 7.50 -9.02 10.48
C LYS A 28 8.67 -9.08 9.53
N GLU A 29 9.85 -9.39 10.04
CA GLU A 29 11.01 -9.72 9.23
C GLU A 29 11.00 -11.22 8.91
N GLU A 30 11.31 -11.56 7.67
CA GLU A 30 11.46 -12.94 7.21
C GLU A 30 12.89 -13.20 6.73
N LEU A 31 13.37 -14.42 6.95
CA LEU A 31 14.67 -14.87 6.45
C LEU A 31 14.63 -14.95 4.92
N GLY A 32 15.50 -14.17 4.28
CA GLY A 32 15.67 -14.17 2.84
C GLY A 32 16.98 -13.51 2.44
N PRO A 33 17.29 -13.42 1.12
CA PRO A 33 18.50 -12.76 0.69
C PRO A 33 18.27 -11.25 0.70
N GLY A 34 18.81 -10.57 1.71
CA GLY A 34 18.49 -9.18 2.02
C GLY A 34 17.60 -9.06 3.25
N TYR A 35 17.06 -7.86 3.47
CA TYR A 35 16.04 -7.63 4.50
C TYR A 35 14.67 -7.78 3.85
N THR A 36 13.90 -8.78 4.28
CA THR A 36 12.53 -9.00 3.79
C THR A 36 11.55 -8.70 4.91
N TYR A 37 10.62 -7.79 4.64
CA TYR A 37 9.57 -7.42 5.57
C TYR A 37 8.21 -7.77 5.01
N VAL A 38 7.39 -8.47 5.78
CA VAL A 38 5.98 -8.69 5.47
C VAL A 38 5.14 -7.76 6.33
N LEU A 39 4.34 -6.92 5.66
CA LEU A 39 3.50 -5.91 6.27
C LEU A 39 2.03 -6.28 6.08
N GLU A 40 1.24 -6.21 7.14
CA GLU A 40 -0.23 -6.18 7.04
C GLU A 40 -0.69 -4.75 7.30
N ILE A 41 -1.24 -4.11 6.28
CA ILE A 41 -1.56 -2.69 6.27
C ILE A 41 -3.08 -2.55 6.17
N LEU A 42 -3.69 -1.91 7.17
CA LEU A 42 -5.08 -1.49 7.07
C LEU A 42 -5.15 -0.26 6.17
N VAL A 43 -5.91 -0.39 5.09
CA VAL A 43 -6.17 0.69 4.15
C VAL A 43 -7.66 0.99 4.09
N GLN A 44 -7.99 2.23 3.77
CA GLN A 44 -9.36 2.71 3.65
C GLN A 44 -9.53 3.55 2.38
N GLU A 45 -10.67 3.42 1.71
CA GLU A 45 -10.99 4.26 0.56
C GLU A 45 -10.95 5.75 0.92
N SER A 46 -10.32 6.53 0.05
CA SER A 46 -10.28 7.99 0.14
C SER A 46 -11.39 8.66 -0.66
N ALA A 47 -11.49 9.98 -0.52
CA ALA A 47 -12.36 10.79 -1.36
C ALA A 47 -11.82 10.99 -2.78
N CYS A 48 -10.56 10.58 -3.07
CA CYS A 48 -9.92 10.77 -4.36
C CYS A 48 -10.24 9.62 -5.31
N LYS A 49 -10.84 9.96 -6.46
CA LYS A 49 -11.18 8.99 -7.50
C LYS A 49 -10.02 8.78 -8.46
N THR A 50 -9.89 7.55 -8.96
CA THR A 50 -8.90 7.16 -9.96
C THR A 50 -9.18 7.77 -11.34
N THR A 51 -10.42 8.18 -11.61
CA THR A 51 -10.82 8.88 -12.84
C THR A 51 -10.45 10.35 -12.87
N ASP A 52 -10.36 10.97 -11.69
CA ASP A 52 -10.21 12.43 -11.57
C ASP A 52 -8.74 12.83 -11.49
N MET A 53 -7.85 11.89 -11.16
CA MET A 53 -6.41 12.12 -11.06
C MET A 53 -5.60 10.84 -11.22
N THR A 54 -4.37 11.00 -11.71
CA THR A 54 -3.38 9.93 -11.81
C THR A 54 -2.80 9.57 -10.44
N LEU A 55 -2.16 8.40 -10.34
CA LEU A 55 -1.50 7.97 -9.10
C LEU A 55 -0.41 8.95 -8.65
N GLN A 56 0.35 9.53 -9.59
CA GLN A 56 1.39 10.52 -9.25
C GLN A 56 0.82 11.82 -8.69
N GLU A 57 -0.35 12.25 -9.17
CA GLU A 57 -1.04 13.42 -8.63
C GLU A 57 -1.64 13.10 -7.26
N HIS A 58 -2.20 11.90 -7.10
CA HIS A 58 -2.69 11.39 -5.83
C HIS A 58 -1.59 11.38 -4.76
N GLU A 59 -0.41 10.83 -5.06
CA GLU A 59 0.71 10.76 -4.10
C GLU A 59 1.22 12.13 -3.61
N LYS A 60 1.00 13.19 -4.40
CA LYS A 60 1.37 14.57 -4.03
C LYS A 60 0.24 15.29 -3.28
N LYS A 61 -0.97 14.74 -3.33
CA LYS A 61 -2.16 15.32 -2.73
C LYS A 61 -2.43 14.64 -1.40
N ASN A 62 -2.95 15.39 -0.43
CA ASN A 62 -3.44 14.79 0.81
C ASN A 62 -4.92 14.43 0.63
N CYS A 63 -5.19 13.17 0.31
CA CYS A 63 -6.55 12.65 0.12
C CYS A 63 -7.11 12.16 1.46
N LEU A 64 -8.20 12.77 1.92
CA LEU A 64 -8.85 12.36 3.16
C LEU A 64 -9.55 11.00 2.96
N THR A 65 -9.43 10.13 3.97
CA THR A 65 -10.20 8.89 4.04
C THR A 65 -11.68 9.19 4.19
N ARG A 66 -12.51 8.37 3.56
CA ARG A 66 -13.96 8.45 3.69
C ARG A 66 -14.41 7.64 4.90
N LEU A 67 -15.23 8.22 5.77
CA LEU A 67 -15.76 7.50 6.94
C LEU A 67 -16.59 6.27 6.55
N ASP A 68 -17.30 6.35 5.42
CA ASP A 68 -18.09 5.28 4.80
C ASP A 68 -17.29 4.46 3.75
N GLY A 69 -16.00 4.77 3.60
CA GLY A 69 -15.12 4.11 2.64
C GLY A 69 -14.82 2.67 3.04
N LYS A 70 -14.72 1.79 2.04
CA LYS A 70 -14.36 0.39 2.28
C LYS A 70 -12.98 0.28 2.94
N LYS A 71 -12.83 -0.70 3.82
CA LYS A 71 -11.58 -1.03 4.48
C LYS A 71 -11.08 -2.39 4.02
N GLU A 72 -9.77 -2.47 3.79
CA GLU A 72 -9.11 -3.71 3.42
C GLU A 72 -7.81 -3.85 4.22
N ILE A 73 -7.41 -5.09 4.53
CA ILE A 73 -6.05 -5.39 4.96
C ILE A 73 -5.28 -5.85 3.73
N VAL A 74 -4.23 -5.11 3.40
CA VAL A 74 -3.29 -5.42 2.32
C VAL A 74 -2.04 -6.05 2.92
N THR A 75 -1.71 -7.26 2.48
CA THR A 75 -0.47 -7.94 2.86
C THR A 75 0.57 -7.69 1.77
N ALA A 76 1.69 -7.05 2.12
CA ALA A 76 2.76 -6.72 1.19
C ALA A 76 4.12 -7.23 1.68
N SER A 77 4.91 -7.79 0.76
CA SER A 77 6.31 -8.11 0.98
C SER A 77 7.18 -6.98 0.43
N VAL A 78 8.09 -6.47 1.26
CA VAL A 78 9.07 -5.46 0.91
C VAL A 78 10.46 -6.06 1.11
N ARG A 79 11.18 -6.25 0.02
CA ARG A 79 12.53 -6.81 0.03
C ARG A 79 13.55 -5.74 -0.32
N GLN A 80 14.56 -5.59 0.51
CA GLN A 80 15.59 -4.57 0.36
C GLN A 80 16.99 -5.20 0.41
N LYS A 81 17.87 -4.73 -0.49
CA LYS A 81 19.31 -4.94 -0.40
C LYS A 81 19.97 -3.57 -0.50
N PRO A 82 20.16 -2.85 0.62
CA PRO A 82 20.67 -1.47 0.60
C PRO A 82 22.03 -1.33 -0.08
N TRP A 83 22.89 -2.34 0.05
CA TRP A 83 24.22 -2.39 -0.58
C TRP A 83 24.18 -2.54 -2.11
N GLU A 84 23.03 -2.89 -2.68
CA GLU A 84 22.79 -2.99 -4.13
C GLU A 84 21.81 -1.92 -4.64
N ASN A 85 21.38 -0.98 -3.78
CA ASN A 85 20.33 -0.02 -4.09
C ASN A 85 19.05 -0.67 -4.66
N PHE A 86 18.67 -1.82 -4.08
CA PHE A 86 17.54 -2.63 -4.54
C PHE A 86 16.38 -2.59 -3.54
N GLU A 87 15.18 -2.29 -4.03
CA GLU A 87 13.91 -2.45 -3.32
C GLU A 87 12.91 -3.13 -4.27
N GLU A 88 12.27 -4.19 -3.79
CA GLU A 88 11.17 -4.87 -4.47
C GLU A 88 9.96 -4.87 -3.54
N ILE A 89 8.81 -4.43 -4.06
CA ILE A 89 7.55 -4.45 -3.34
C ILE A 89 6.59 -5.38 -4.10
N LYS A 90 6.05 -6.36 -3.40
CA LYS A 90 5.07 -7.31 -3.92
C LYS A 90 3.81 -7.27 -3.07
N ILE A 91 2.66 -7.10 -3.71
CA ILE A 91 1.37 -7.30 -3.04
C ILE A 91 1.10 -8.80 -3.04
N ILE A 92 0.95 -9.38 -1.85
CA ILE A 92 0.69 -10.81 -1.67
C ILE A 92 -0.82 -11.05 -1.80
N GLU A 93 -1.61 -10.31 -1.03
CA GLU A 93 -3.07 -10.42 -1.02
C GLU A 93 -3.71 -9.14 -0.46
N SER A 94 -5.01 -8.99 -0.68
CA SER A 94 -5.86 -8.02 -0.02
C SER A 94 -7.18 -8.66 0.40
N LYS A 95 -7.68 -8.33 1.60
CA LYS A 95 -8.96 -8.84 2.13
C LYS A 95 -9.80 -7.71 2.72
N GLU A 96 -11.10 -7.69 2.42
CA GLU A 96 -12.06 -6.74 3.03
C GLU A 96 -12.19 -7.01 4.54
N VAL A 97 -12.41 -5.96 5.33
CA VAL A 97 -12.54 -6.00 6.81
C VAL A 97 -13.99 -5.89 7.23
#